data_AF-A0A3E1IZZ5-F1
#
_entry.id   AF-A0A3E1IZZ5-F1
#
_cell.length_a   1.000
_cell.length_b   1.000
_cell.length_c   1.000
_cell.angle_alpha   90.00
_cell.angle_beta   90.00
_cell.angle_gamma   90.00
#
_symmetry.space_group_name_H-M   'P 1'
#
loop_
_entity.id
_entity.type
_entity.pdbx_description
1 polymer ?
#
loop_
_entity_poly.entity_id
_entity_poly.type
_entity_poly.pdbx_seq_one_letter_code
_entity_poly.pdbx_strand_id
1 'polypeptide(L)'
;MRTRKTNSNDRATYKYTSCVRNEDSSYSEETIEIKPGENGVTVADIKMLHSMDDSEVYYNNKNLRPTRTAEEKAESKAWKEKYVKRFEERHGYKPNKDDVDYAANKHFLPNYNSSIDFDADGELEVDKSHLAEALSTTDDYGFITNDYGFEMSEEMEHAFSTLTDKQRQVIRLMFIEGYTQSEIASMLGISSAGVKKHLDKALEKLRKTR
;
A
#
# COMPACT_ATOMS: atom_id res chain seq x y z
N MET A 1 -17.62 1.48 1.59
CA MET A 1 -17.31 2.34 2.76
C MET A 1 -18.62 2.88 3.31
N ARG A 2 -18.85 2.81 4.63
CA ARG A 2 -20.05 3.41 5.23
C ARG A 2 -20.03 4.92 4.97
N THR A 3 -21.14 5.46 4.47
CA THR A 3 -21.27 6.90 4.18
C THR A 3 -21.91 7.67 5.33
N ARG A 4 -22.49 6.96 6.30
CA ARG A 4 -23.20 7.47 7.48
C ARG A 4 -22.95 6.53 8.65
N LYS A 5 -22.96 7.06 9.87
CA LYS A 5 -22.72 6.28 11.10
C LYS A 5 -23.96 5.44 11.46
N THR A 6 -25.13 6.07 11.37
CA THR A 6 -26.44 5.46 11.63
C THR A 6 -27.21 5.24 10.32
N ASN A 7 -27.84 4.07 10.16
CA ASN A 7 -28.68 3.75 9.01
C ASN A 7 -29.82 4.76 8.86
N SER A 8 -30.23 5.09 7.64
CA SER A 8 -31.27 6.07 7.35
C SER A 8 -32.63 5.75 8.01
N ASN A 9 -32.94 4.48 8.22
CA ASN A 9 -34.19 4.04 8.83
C ASN A 9 -34.22 4.27 10.35
N ASP A 10 -33.06 4.40 11.00
CA ASP A 10 -32.92 4.48 12.46
C ASP A 10 -32.61 5.90 12.96
N ARG A 11 -33.04 6.93 12.20
CA ARG A 11 -32.70 8.35 12.46
C ARG A 11 -33.85 9.16 13.06
N ALA A 12 -34.96 8.52 13.36
CA ALA A 12 -36.08 9.16 14.06
C ALA A 12 -35.73 9.48 15.52
N THR A 13 -34.85 8.68 16.12
CA THR A 13 -34.28 8.87 17.47
C THR A 13 -32.76 8.96 17.37
N TYR A 14 -32.11 9.41 18.44
CA TYR A 14 -30.66 9.39 18.55
C TYR A 14 -30.27 8.56 19.77
N LYS A 15 -29.35 7.61 19.60
CA LYS A 15 -28.86 6.78 20.70
C LYS A 15 -27.43 7.19 21.02
N TYR A 16 -27.19 7.56 22.26
CA TYR A 16 -25.87 7.91 22.76
C TYR A 16 -25.39 6.83 23.72
N THR A 17 -24.28 6.17 23.38
CA THR A 17 -23.63 5.16 24.23
C THR A 17 -22.45 5.80 24.94
N SER A 18 -22.40 5.68 26.26
CA SER A 18 -21.29 6.16 27.08
C SER A 18 -20.69 5.00 27.87
N CYS A 19 -19.36 4.93 27.92
CA CYS A 19 -18.66 3.99 28.77
C CYS A 19 -18.47 4.60 30.15
N VAL A 20 -19.11 4.01 31.16
CA VAL A 20 -19.01 4.41 32.56
C VAL A 20 -18.04 3.46 33.27
N ARG A 21 -17.13 4.01 34.08
CA ARG A 21 -16.20 3.21 34.87
C ARG A 21 -16.88 2.78 36.17
N ASN A 22 -17.03 1.48 36.37
CA ASN A 22 -17.57 0.90 37.60
C ASN A 22 -16.54 0.96 38.73
N GLU A 23 -17.01 0.79 39.97
CA GLU A 23 -16.17 0.76 41.17
C GLU A 23 -15.11 -0.36 41.11
N ASP A 24 -15.43 -1.48 40.45
CA ASP A 24 -14.54 -2.62 40.24
C ASP A 24 -13.50 -2.40 39.12
N SER A 25 -13.29 -1.16 38.66
CA SER A 25 -12.41 -0.80 37.54
C SER A 25 -12.79 -1.42 36.18
N SER A 26 -13.95 -2.07 36.08
CA SER A 26 -14.54 -2.51 34.81
C SER A 26 -15.28 -1.36 34.12
N TYR A 27 -15.49 -1.44 32.80
CA TYR A 27 -16.29 -0.48 32.05
C TYR A 27 -17.66 -1.09 31.75
N SER A 28 -18.73 -0.35 32.03
CA SER A 28 -20.09 -0.67 31.60
C SER A 28 -20.51 0.31 30.49
N GLU A 29 -21.29 -0.16 29.53
CA GLU A 29 -21.86 0.69 28.49
C GLU A 29 -23.29 1.07 28.88
N GLU A 30 -23.54 2.36 29.03
CA GLU A 30 -24.89 2.90 29.23
C GLU A 30 -25.37 3.53 27.92
N THR A 31 -26.57 3.15 27.48
CA THR A 31 -27.19 3.70 26.27
C THR A 31 -28.36 4.59 26.65
N ILE A 32 -28.30 5.86 26.24
CA ILE A 32 -29.37 6.83 26.42
C ILE A 32 -30.05 7.04 25.06
N GLU A 33 -31.37 6.84 25.01
CA GLU A 33 -32.17 7.11 23.81
C GLU A 33 -32.82 8.50 23.91
N ILE A 34 -32.53 9.35 22.93
CA ILE A 34 -33.06 10.70 22.80
C ILE A 34 -34.18 10.69 21.76
N LYS A 35 -35.39 11.04 22.20
CA LYS A 35 -36.60 11.09 21.38
C LYS A 35 -37.06 12.53 21.16
N PRO A 36 -37.66 12.83 20.00
CA PRO A 36 -38.20 14.17 19.75
C PRO A 36 -39.41 14.41 20.66
N GLY A 37 -39.48 15.61 21.24
CA GLY A 37 -40.54 16.03 22.17
C GLY A 37 -40.28 15.73 23.64
N GLU A 38 -39.30 14.89 23.97
CA GLU A 38 -38.86 14.65 25.35
C GLU A 38 -37.79 15.66 25.76
N ASN A 39 -37.87 16.18 26.99
CA ASN A 39 -36.91 17.14 27.56
C ASN A 39 -36.64 18.40 26.70
N GLY A 40 -37.61 18.80 25.85
CA GLY A 40 -37.48 19.96 24.96
C GLY A 40 -36.67 19.71 23.69
N VAL A 41 -36.29 18.46 23.40
CA VAL A 41 -35.53 18.10 22.19
C VAL A 41 -36.44 18.15 20.96
N THR A 42 -36.02 18.87 19.94
CA THR A 42 -36.75 18.98 18.67
C THR A 42 -36.24 17.96 17.63
N VAL A 43 -37.03 17.74 16.57
CA VAL A 43 -36.60 16.94 15.42
C VAL A 43 -35.35 17.54 14.75
N ALA A 44 -35.19 18.87 14.80
CA ALA A 44 -34.03 19.55 14.25
C ALA A 44 -32.75 19.20 15.03
N ASP A 45 -32.85 19.07 16.34
CA ASP A 45 -31.71 18.70 17.21
C ASP A 45 -31.22 17.28 16.90
N ILE A 46 -32.15 16.32 16.76
CA ILE A 46 -31.81 14.93 16.39
C ILE A 46 -31.16 14.89 15.00
N LYS A 47 -31.70 15.66 14.05
CA LYS A 47 -31.11 15.75 12.71
C LYS A 47 -29.71 16.37 12.74
N MET A 48 -29.49 17.37 13.60
CA MET A 48 -28.20 18.00 13.79
C MET A 48 -27.17 17.03 14.37
N LEU A 49 -27.52 16.27 15.42
CA LEU A 49 -26.65 15.26 16.02
C LEU A 49 -26.19 14.21 15.00
N HIS A 50 -27.14 13.62 14.25
CA HIS A 50 -26.78 12.67 13.20
C HIS A 50 -25.97 13.32 12.05
N SER A 51 -26.14 14.62 11.80
CA SER A 51 -25.32 15.35 10.82
C SER A 51 -23.89 15.55 11.30
N MET A 52 -23.68 15.74 12.61
CA MET A 52 -22.35 15.86 13.20
C MET A 52 -21.62 14.52 13.11
N ASP A 53 -22.27 13.43 13.49
CA ASP A 53 -21.74 12.07 13.34
C ASP A 53 -21.41 11.72 11.87
N ASP A 54 -22.31 12.03 10.94
CA ASP A 54 -22.06 11.76 9.52
C ASP A 54 -20.94 12.64 8.95
N SER A 55 -20.71 13.83 9.52
CA SER A 55 -19.60 14.69 9.13
C SER A 55 -18.24 14.08 9.49
N GLU A 56 -18.13 13.42 10.64
CA GLU A 56 -16.93 12.67 11.05
C GLU A 56 -16.64 11.56 10.03
N VAL A 57 -17.66 10.75 9.71
CA VAL A 57 -17.57 9.69 8.69
C VAL A 57 -17.16 10.26 7.33
N TYR A 58 -17.72 11.40 6.94
CA TYR A 58 -17.36 12.07 5.68
C TYR A 58 -15.89 12.50 5.65
N TYR A 59 -15.40 13.17 6.70
CA TYR A 59 -14.01 13.62 6.74
C TYR A 59 -13.04 12.44 6.79
N ASN A 60 -13.37 11.37 7.53
CA ASN A 60 -12.58 10.14 7.54
C ASN A 60 -12.49 9.52 6.14
N ASN A 61 -13.63 9.41 5.44
CA ASN A 61 -13.68 8.90 4.07
C ASN A 61 -12.90 9.80 3.09
N LYS A 62 -12.95 11.12 3.27
CA LYS A 62 -12.22 12.09 2.45
C LYS A 62 -10.71 12.01 2.69
N ASN A 63 -10.31 11.82 3.95
CA ASN A 63 -8.91 11.67 4.33
C ASN A 63 -8.34 10.30 3.98
N LEU A 64 -9.18 9.26 3.80
CA LEU A 64 -8.73 7.95 3.35
C LEU A 64 -8.05 8.00 1.97
N ARG A 65 -8.51 8.91 1.11
CA ARG A 65 -7.98 9.14 -0.23
C ARG A 65 -7.83 10.64 -0.48
N PRO A 66 -6.77 11.27 0.04
CA PRO A 66 -6.49 12.66 -0.22
C PRO A 66 -6.45 12.92 -1.72
N THR A 67 -7.12 13.98 -2.16
CA THR A 67 -7.12 14.35 -3.56
C THR A 67 -5.71 14.78 -3.97
N ARG A 68 -5.20 14.23 -5.06
CA ARG A 68 -3.92 14.66 -5.64
C ARG A 68 -3.90 16.17 -5.90
N THR A 69 -2.73 16.77 -5.65
CA THR A 69 -2.47 18.19 -5.92
C THR A 69 -2.58 18.45 -7.43
N ALA A 70 -2.68 19.73 -7.81
CA ALA A 70 -2.73 20.10 -9.22
C ALA A 70 -1.47 19.66 -9.98
N GLU A 71 -0.31 19.70 -9.32
CA GLU A 71 0.99 19.32 -9.87
C GLU A 71 1.07 17.82 -10.11
N GLU A 72 0.71 17.00 -9.12
CA GLU A 72 0.68 15.53 -9.25
C GLU A 72 -0.29 15.06 -10.36
N LYS A 73 -1.42 15.77 -10.52
CA LYS A 73 -2.37 15.50 -11.61
C LYS A 73 -1.76 15.84 -12.98
N ALA A 74 -1.01 16.94 -13.07
CA ALA A 74 -0.32 17.34 -14.30
C ALA A 74 0.79 16.34 -14.66
N GLU A 75 1.57 15.89 -13.67
CA GLU A 75 2.60 14.87 -13.85
C GLU A 75 2.00 13.54 -14.30
N SER A 76 0.94 13.07 -13.64
CA SER A 76 0.23 11.84 -14.03
C SER A 76 -0.31 11.92 -15.45
N LYS A 77 -0.83 13.08 -15.87
CA LYS A 77 -1.28 13.32 -17.24
C LYS A 77 -0.12 13.27 -18.24
N ALA A 78 0.97 14.00 -17.97
CA ALA A 78 2.15 14.02 -18.83
C ALA A 78 2.78 12.63 -18.98
N TRP A 79 2.78 11.84 -17.90
CA TRP A 79 3.24 10.46 -17.93
C TRP A 79 2.34 9.57 -18.79
N LYS A 80 1.01 9.67 -18.67
CA LYS A 80 0.06 8.92 -19.52
C LYS A 80 0.27 9.20 -21.00
N GLU A 81 0.50 10.46 -21.37
CA GLU A 81 0.80 10.86 -22.74
C GLU A 81 2.10 10.25 -23.26
N LYS A 82 3.18 10.30 -22.45
CA LYS A 82 4.46 9.65 -22.78
C LYS A 82 4.32 8.13 -22.89
N TYR A 83 3.53 7.51 -22.01
CA TYR A 83 3.28 6.07 -22.01
C TYR A 83 2.57 5.62 -23.29
N VAL A 84 1.50 6.31 -23.69
CA VAL A 84 0.76 6.01 -24.92
C VAL A 84 1.68 6.13 -26.14
N LYS A 85 2.46 7.21 -26.24
CA LYS A 85 3.39 7.40 -27.37
C LYS A 85 4.43 6.26 -27.46
N ARG A 86 5.07 5.92 -26.33
CA ARG A 86 6.05 4.81 -26.27
C ARG A 86 5.41 3.46 -26.58
N PHE A 87 4.16 3.25 -26.18
CA PHE A 87 3.42 2.02 -26.46
C PHE A 87 3.10 1.91 -27.96
N GLU A 88 2.62 2.98 -28.58
CA GLU A 88 2.33 3.04 -30.02
C GLU A 88 3.60 2.80 -30.85
N GLU A 89 4.73 3.41 -30.48
CA GLU A 89 6.02 3.20 -31.16
C GLU A 89 6.50 1.74 -31.10
N ARG A 90 6.22 1.05 -29.99
CA ARG A 90 6.66 -0.34 -29.77
C ARG A 90 5.73 -1.38 -30.41
N HIS A 91 4.42 -1.14 -30.30
CA HIS A 91 3.41 -2.14 -30.64
C HIS A 91 2.65 -1.84 -31.93
N GLY A 92 2.76 -0.62 -32.47
CA GLY A 92 2.12 -0.20 -33.72
C GLY A 92 0.60 0.02 -33.62
N TYR A 93 0.03 -0.04 -32.41
CA TYR A 93 -1.38 0.26 -32.15
C TYR A 93 -1.54 1.01 -30.83
N LYS A 94 -2.71 1.62 -30.66
CA LYS A 94 -3.03 2.45 -29.49
C LYS A 94 -3.48 1.57 -28.31
N PRO A 95 -2.90 1.73 -27.10
CA PRO A 95 -3.30 0.97 -25.92
C PRO A 95 -4.73 1.31 -25.49
N ASN A 96 -5.43 0.35 -24.87
CA ASN A 96 -6.76 0.58 -24.30
C ASN A 96 -6.68 1.57 -23.13
N LYS A 97 -7.77 2.31 -22.90
CA LYS A 97 -7.87 3.27 -21.79
C LYS A 97 -7.65 2.58 -20.44
N ASP A 98 -8.22 1.40 -20.24
CA ASP A 98 -8.09 0.66 -18.99
C ASP A 98 -6.64 0.23 -18.72
N ASP A 99 -5.87 -0.11 -19.76
CA ASP A 99 -4.46 -0.48 -19.64
C ASP A 99 -3.60 0.72 -19.26
N VAL A 100 -3.87 1.89 -19.86
CA VAL A 100 -3.19 3.14 -19.52
C VAL A 100 -3.50 3.55 -18.09
N ASP A 101 -4.76 3.41 -17.66
CA ASP A 101 -5.17 3.72 -16.30
C ASP A 101 -4.57 2.73 -15.29
N TYR A 102 -4.50 1.43 -15.61
CA TYR A 102 -3.82 0.41 -14.82
C TYR A 102 -2.32 0.73 -14.67
N ALA A 103 -1.63 1.02 -15.77
CA ALA A 103 -0.21 1.35 -15.75
C ALA A 103 0.06 2.64 -14.96
N ALA A 104 -0.82 3.64 -15.09
CA ALA A 104 -0.72 4.88 -14.33
C ALA A 104 -0.99 4.67 -12.83
N ASN A 105 -1.95 3.83 -12.44
CA ASN A 105 -2.21 3.51 -11.04
C ASN A 105 -1.07 2.70 -10.41
N LYS A 106 -0.37 1.89 -11.21
CA LYS A 106 0.84 1.17 -10.78
C LYS A 106 2.04 2.11 -10.60
N HIS A 107 2.18 3.10 -11.49
CA HIS A 107 3.29 4.07 -11.43
C HIS A 107 3.07 5.14 -10.35
N PHE A 108 1.87 5.68 -10.29
CA PHE A 108 1.43 6.62 -9.26
C PHE A 108 0.51 5.86 -8.31
N LEU A 109 1.11 5.26 -7.28
CA LEU A 109 0.34 4.57 -6.25
C LEU A 109 -0.75 5.49 -5.69
N PRO A 110 -1.95 4.96 -5.37
CA PRO A 110 -2.98 5.77 -4.73
C PRO A 110 -2.42 6.31 -3.42
N ASN A 111 -2.67 7.60 -3.15
CA ASN A 111 -2.30 8.22 -1.88
C ASN A 111 -3.27 7.70 -0.82
N TYR A 112 -3.04 6.47 -0.35
CA TYR A 112 -3.75 5.95 0.80
C TYR A 112 -3.17 6.64 2.02
N ASN A 113 -4.03 7.27 2.82
CA ASN A 113 -3.60 7.58 4.17
C ASN A 113 -3.47 6.22 4.86
N SER A 114 -2.24 5.78 5.12
CA SER A 114 -1.91 4.51 5.76
C SER A 114 -2.43 4.50 7.20
N SER A 115 -3.75 4.44 7.40
CA SER A 115 -4.31 4.08 8.68
C SER A 115 -4.04 2.60 8.86
N ILE A 116 -3.14 2.28 9.78
CA ILE A 116 -2.86 0.91 10.25
C ILE A 116 -4.15 0.19 10.68
N ASP A 117 -5.19 0.95 11.05
CA ASP A 117 -6.52 0.48 11.51
C ASP A 117 -7.51 0.09 10.40
N PHE A 118 -7.06 -0.17 9.17
CA PHE A 118 -7.95 -0.61 8.06
C PHE A 118 -8.45 -2.07 8.21
N ASP A 119 -8.78 -2.52 9.42
CA ASP A 119 -9.43 -3.82 9.69
C ASP A 119 -10.73 -3.61 10.47
N ALA A 120 -11.56 -2.64 10.04
CA ALA A 120 -12.84 -2.34 10.70
C ALA A 120 -13.90 -3.45 10.51
N ASP A 121 -13.66 -4.40 9.62
CA ASP A 121 -14.49 -5.58 9.33
C ASP A 121 -13.97 -6.87 9.97
N GLY A 122 -12.79 -6.88 10.61
CA GLY A 122 -12.26 -8.03 11.32
C GLY A 122 -11.93 -9.25 10.44
N GLU A 123 -11.91 -9.08 9.12
CA GLU A 123 -11.69 -10.15 8.13
C GLU A 123 -10.18 -10.39 7.83
N LEU A 124 -9.28 -9.58 8.38
CA LEU A 124 -7.84 -9.76 8.26
C LEU A 124 -7.29 -10.42 9.52
N GLU A 125 -6.95 -11.70 9.41
CA GLU A 125 -6.29 -12.47 10.45
C GLU A 125 -4.95 -11.84 10.86
N VAL A 126 -4.85 -11.59 12.16
CA VAL A 126 -3.68 -11.79 13.04
C VAL A 126 -2.39 -11.02 12.71
N ASP A 127 -2.16 -10.00 13.55
CA ASP A 127 -0.88 -9.41 13.94
C ASP A 127 -0.04 -8.78 12.82
N LYS A 128 -0.39 -7.56 12.39
CA LYS A 128 0.41 -6.75 11.45
C LYS A 128 1.66 -6.10 12.07
N SER A 129 2.05 -6.41 13.30
CA SER A 129 3.29 -5.89 13.91
C SER A 129 4.53 -6.19 13.06
N HIS A 130 4.58 -7.39 12.47
CA HIS A 130 5.62 -7.81 11.51
C HIS A 130 5.66 -6.95 10.23
N LEU A 131 4.53 -6.43 9.73
CA LEU A 131 4.50 -5.52 8.59
C LEU A 131 4.99 -4.12 8.97
N ALA A 132 4.73 -3.67 10.20
CA ALA A 132 5.26 -2.41 10.71
C ALA A 132 6.78 -2.47 10.91
N GLU A 133 7.32 -3.61 11.35
CA GLU A 133 8.76 -3.83 11.46
C GLU A 133 9.43 -3.88 10.07
N ALA A 134 8.81 -4.57 9.11
CA ALA A 134 9.28 -4.62 7.72
C ALA A 134 9.25 -3.24 7.02
N LEU A 135 8.29 -2.37 7.34
CA LEU A 135 8.20 -1.01 6.79
C LEU A 135 9.10 -0.01 7.53
N SER A 136 9.37 -0.24 8.82
CA SER A 136 10.25 0.62 9.64
C SER A 136 11.74 0.33 9.42
N THR A 137 12.09 -0.86 8.93
CA THR A 137 13.49 -1.23 8.61
C THR A 137 13.88 -0.93 7.17
N THR A 138 12.92 -0.62 6.31
CA THR A 138 13.19 -0.22 4.92
C THR A 138 13.20 1.30 4.80
N ASP A 139 14.33 1.90 5.15
CA ASP A 139 14.65 3.24 4.66
C ASP A 139 14.94 3.15 3.14
N ASP A 140 14.12 3.85 2.38
CA ASP A 140 14.27 4.27 0.98
C ASP A 140 15.55 3.87 0.20
N TYR A 141 15.45 2.92 -0.75
CA TYR A 141 15.73 3.09 -2.19
C TYR A 141 15.60 1.73 -2.92
N GLY A 142 14.81 1.66 -4.00
CA GLY A 142 14.98 0.61 -5.02
C GLY A 142 13.75 -0.21 -5.41
N PHE A 143 12.91 0.37 -6.25
CA PHE A 143 12.45 -0.22 -7.52
C PHE A 143 12.58 -1.76 -7.68
N ILE A 144 11.43 -2.45 -7.68
CA ILE A 144 11.11 -3.69 -8.43
C ILE A 144 12.33 -4.55 -8.80
N THR A 145 12.68 -5.52 -7.96
CA THR A 145 12.74 -6.96 -8.29
C THR A 145 13.39 -7.68 -7.10
N ASN A 146 12.61 -8.26 -6.19
CA ASN A 146 13.20 -9.28 -5.33
C ASN A 146 12.17 -10.30 -4.85
N ASP A 147 11.72 -11.13 -5.81
CA ASP A 147 11.19 -12.48 -5.54
C ASP A 147 12.21 -13.38 -4.79
N TYR A 148 13.45 -12.90 -4.61
CA TYR A 148 14.58 -13.67 -4.08
C TYR A 148 14.92 -13.43 -2.60
N GLY A 149 14.26 -12.46 -1.92
CA GLY A 149 14.43 -12.21 -0.48
C GLY A 149 15.89 -12.03 -0.04
N PHE A 150 16.70 -11.36 -0.87
CA PHE A 150 18.15 -11.26 -0.71
C PHE A 150 18.56 -9.81 -0.50
N GLU A 151 19.15 -9.53 0.67
CA GLU A 151 19.60 -8.21 1.11
C GLU A 151 21.13 -8.16 1.11
N MET A 152 21.69 -7.12 0.52
CA MET A 152 23.13 -6.93 0.38
C MET A 152 23.72 -6.30 1.65
N SER A 153 24.55 -7.02 2.42
CA SER A 153 25.25 -6.49 3.61
C SER A 153 26.75 -6.29 3.37
N GLU A 154 27.38 -5.40 4.15
CA GLU A 154 28.84 -5.15 4.10
C GLU A 154 29.67 -6.40 4.44
N GLU A 155 29.11 -7.34 5.21
CA GLU A 155 29.75 -8.60 5.59
C GLU A 155 29.89 -9.60 4.42
N MET A 156 29.18 -9.37 3.30
CA MET A 156 29.20 -10.29 2.15
C MET A 156 30.43 -10.15 1.24
N GLU A 157 31.31 -9.17 1.44
CA GLU A 157 32.54 -9.01 0.63
C GLU A 157 33.41 -10.28 0.64
N HIS A 158 33.52 -10.95 1.79
CA HIS A 158 34.24 -12.22 1.89
C HIS A 158 33.52 -13.37 1.17
N ALA A 159 32.18 -13.39 1.18
CA ALA A 159 31.38 -14.42 0.53
C ALA A 159 31.46 -14.33 -1.00
N PHE A 160 31.65 -13.13 -1.56
CA PHE A 160 31.89 -12.92 -3.00
C PHE A 160 33.17 -13.58 -3.51
N SER A 161 34.16 -13.83 -2.66
CA SER A 161 35.40 -14.54 -3.04
C SER A 161 35.17 -16.01 -3.44
N THR A 162 34.08 -16.62 -2.96
CA THR A 162 33.71 -18.03 -3.27
C THR A 162 32.94 -18.20 -4.59
N LEU A 163 32.48 -17.08 -5.15
CA LEU A 163 31.74 -17.04 -6.40
C LEU A 163 32.68 -16.96 -7.59
N THR A 164 32.29 -17.59 -8.69
CA THR A 164 32.99 -17.42 -9.97
C THR A 164 32.76 -16.00 -10.52
N ASP A 165 33.67 -15.52 -11.36
CA ASP A 165 33.59 -14.15 -11.93
C ASP A 165 32.24 -13.87 -12.59
N LYS A 166 31.69 -14.83 -13.34
CA LYS A 166 30.37 -14.72 -13.98
C LYS A 166 29.21 -14.64 -12.97
N GLN A 167 29.30 -15.36 -11.86
CA GLN A 167 28.29 -15.31 -10.79
C GLN A 167 28.31 -13.97 -10.06
N ARG A 168 29.51 -13.48 -9.74
CA ARG A 168 29.71 -12.17 -9.10
C ARG A 168 29.22 -11.04 -9.98
N GLN A 169 29.55 -11.09 -11.27
CA GLN A 169 29.14 -10.07 -12.24
C GLN A 169 27.62 -10.00 -12.39
N VAL A 170 26.94 -11.16 -12.47
CA VAL A 170 25.48 -11.19 -12.57
C VAL A 170 24.81 -10.64 -11.30
N ILE A 171 25.32 -10.96 -10.11
CA ILE A 171 24.79 -10.38 -8.85
C ILE A 171 25.00 -8.87 -8.82
N ARG A 172 26.19 -8.37 -9.18
CA ARG A 172 26.47 -6.93 -9.21
C ARG A 172 25.53 -6.19 -10.17
N LEU A 173 25.39 -6.70 -11.40
CA LEU A 173 24.52 -6.08 -12.40
C LEU A 173 23.05 -6.05 -11.96
N MET A 174 22.60 -7.07 -11.22
CA MET A 174 21.20 -7.17 -10.79
C MET A 174 20.91 -6.38 -9.50
N PHE A 175 21.75 -6.54 -8.47
CA PHE A 175 21.48 -6.00 -7.13
C PHE A 175 22.13 -4.65 -6.85
N ILE A 176 23.23 -4.31 -7.53
CA ILE A 176 23.91 -3.02 -7.37
C ILE A 176 23.50 -2.07 -8.49
N GLU A 177 23.44 -2.56 -9.73
CA GLU A 177 23.17 -1.72 -10.91
C GLU A 177 21.69 -1.78 -11.39
N GLY A 178 20.88 -2.70 -10.85
CA GLY A 178 19.42 -2.73 -11.05
C GLY A 178 18.94 -3.23 -12.42
N TYR A 179 19.78 -3.93 -13.19
CA TYR A 179 19.42 -4.44 -14.52
C TYR A 179 18.53 -5.68 -14.46
N THR A 180 17.65 -5.82 -15.46
CA THR A 180 16.80 -7.01 -15.61
C THR A 180 17.57 -8.22 -16.17
N GLN A 181 17.08 -9.44 -15.93
CA GLN A 181 17.73 -10.66 -16.44
C GLN A 181 17.89 -10.66 -17.98
N SER A 182 16.96 -10.05 -18.71
CA SER A 182 17.02 -9.93 -20.18
C SER A 182 18.10 -8.95 -20.64
N GLU A 183 18.30 -7.85 -19.91
CA GLU A 183 19.35 -6.88 -20.20
C GLU A 183 20.73 -7.46 -19.84
N ILE A 184 20.85 -8.13 -18.70
CA ILE A 184 22.08 -8.85 -18.29
C ILE A 184 22.44 -9.93 -19.29
N ALA A 185 21.46 -10.70 -19.77
CA ALA A 185 21.65 -11.70 -20.82
C ALA A 185 22.26 -11.08 -22.09
N SER A 186 21.73 -9.93 -22.51
CA SER A 186 22.21 -9.19 -23.68
C SER A 186 23.60 -8.62 -23.46
N MET A 187 23.91 -8.10 -22.27
CA MET A 187 25.23 -7.54 -21.91
C MET A 187 26.33 -8.61 -21.80
N LEU A 188 26.00 -9.78 -21.25
CA LEU A 188 26.97 -10.86 -21.02
C LEU A 188 27.03 -11.87 -22.18
N GLY A 189 26.20 -11.71 -23.22
CA GLY A 189 26.14 -12.61 -24.37
C GLY A 189 25.67 -14.03 -23.99
N ILE A 190 24.81 -14.15 -22.97
CA ILE A 190 24.27 -15.42 -22.48
C ILE A 190 22.74 -15.43 -22.57
N SER A 191 22.12 -16.60 -22.53
CA SER A 191 20.66 -16.69 -22.49
C SER A 191 20.12 -16.24 -21.12
N SER A 192 18.87 -15.76 -21.08
CA SER A 192 18.17 -15.42 -19.83
C SER A 192 18.09 -16.60 -18.85
N ALA A 193 17.89 -17.81 -19.36
CA ALA A 193 17.97 -19.05 -18.58
C ALA A 193 19.38 -19.28 -17.99
N GLY A 194 20.43 -18.88 -18.71
CA GLY A 194 21.81 -18.90 -18.23
C GLY A 194 22.05 -17.91 -17.08
N VAL A 195 21.53 -16.68 -17.20
CA VAL A 195 21.58 -15.67 -16.13
C VAL A 195 20.92 -16.21 -14.85
N LYS A 196 19.71 -16.76 -14.97
CA LYS A 196 18.99 -17.36 -13.84
C LYS A 196 19.78 -18.48 -13.18
N LYS A 197 20.36 -19.39 -13.96
CA LYS A 197 21.21 -20.48 -13.43
C LYS A 197 22.44 -19.96 -12.69
N HIS A 198 23.03 -18.85 -13.15
CA HIS A 198 24.16 -18.22 -12.46
C HIS A 198 23.72 -17.56 -11.16
N LEU A 199 22.57 -16.90 -11.13
CA LEU A 199 21.95 -16.32 -9.92
C LEU A 199 21.63 -17.39 -8.87
N ASP A 200 20.89 -18.44 -9.26
CA ASP A 200 20.45 -19.49 -8.33
C ASP A 200 21.67 -20.15 -7.65
N LYS A 201 22.69 -20.50 -8.43
CA LYS A 201 23.93 -21.09 -7.90
C LYS A 201 24.74 -20.14 -7.05
N ALA A 202 24.68 -18.84 -7.33
CA ALA A 202 25.40 -17.84 -6.55
C ALA A 202 24.72 -17.62 -5.20
N LEU A 203 23.40 -17.49 -5.19
CA LEU A 203 22.58 -17.40 -3.98
C LEU A 203 22.70 -18.66 -3.12
N GLU A 204 22.69 -19.86 -3.71
CA GLU A 204 22.92 -21.11 -2.96
C GLU A 204 24.28 -21.12 -2.25
N LYS A 205 25.34 -20.63 -2.89
CA LYS A 205 26.67 -20.54 -2.29
C LYS A 205 26.70 -19.51 -1.16
N LEU A 206 26.12 -18.33 -1.38
CA LEU A 206 26.05 -17.27 -0.38
C LEU A 206 25.24 -17.72 0.85
N ARG A 207 24.14 -18.45 0.65
CA ARG A 207 23.34 -19.04 1.74
C ARG A 207 24.09 -20.08 2.57
N LYS A 208 25.02 -20.83 1.97
CA LYS A 208 25.87 -21.81 2.69
C LYS A 208 27.05 -21.19 3.42
N THR A 209 27.39 -19.94 3.09
CA THR A 209 28.54 -19.23 3.68
C THR A 209 28.12 -18.34 4.86
N ARG A 210 26.80 -18.15 5.04
CA ARG A 210 26.18 -17.59 6.24
C ARG A 210 26.07 -18.65 7.34
#